data_AF-A0A9C8GK48-F1
#
_entry.id   AF-A0A9C8GK48-F1
#
_cell.length_a   1.000
_cell.length_b   1.000
_cell.length_c   1.000
_cell.angle_alpha   90.00
_cell.angle_beta   90.00
_cell.angle_gamma   90.00
#
_symmetry.space_group_name_H-M   'P 1'
#
loop_
_entity.id
_entity.type
_entity.pdbx_description
1 polymer ?
#
loop_
_entity_poly.entity_id
_entity_poly.type
_entity_poly.pdbx_seq_one_letter_code
_entity_poly.pdbx_strand_id
1 'polypeptide(L)'
;MYQGETYYTDIELSVVTGLPDVAFSAPVLSDDGEILGASLIPVQTPYVVEVLQGTRESETRDAYLIDREGYLLTEARFWEEAREGAEEETFYSAYQIDTPATQDVLAGQTESGIYQSYHGEEVLETYIPVAEDWGLILEYQTFEVWDR
;
A
#
# COMPACT_ATOMS: atom_id res chain seq x y z
N MET A 1 17.50 -20.25 -19.03
CA MET A 1 17.21 -18.94 -18.39
C MET A 1 16.27 -19.24 -17.24
N TYR A 2 16.80 -19.35 -16.04
CA TYR A 2 16.01 -19.55 -14.83
C TYR A 2 15.55 -18.16 -14.35
N GLN A 3 14.24 -17.95 -14.26
CA GLN A 3 13.67 -16.73 -13.69
C GLN A 3 13.59 -16.96 -12.19
N GLY A 4 14.53 -16.40 -11.42
CA GLY A 4 14.43 -16.38 -9.97
C GLY A 4 13.24 -15.50 -9.61
N GLU A 5 12.11 -16.11 -9.26
CA GLU A 5 10.92 -15.39 -8.82
C GLU A 5 11.22 -14.76 -7.45
N THR A 6 10.93 -13.46 -7.34
CA THR A 6 10.97 -12.73 -6.08
C THR A 6 9.62 -12.91 -5.41
N TYR A 7 9.61 -13.29 -4.13
CA TYR A 7 8.40 -13.41 -3.31
C TYR A 7 8.34 -12.30 -2.28
N TYR A 8 7.15 -11.84 -1.92
CA TYR A 8 6.91 -10.95 -0.79
C TYR A 8 5.94 -11.58 0.20
N THR A 9 6.07 -11.21 1.47
CA THR A 9 5.12 -11.59 2.52
C THR A 9 3.90 -10.67 2.52
N ASP A 10 2.86 -11.08 3.25
CA ASP A 10 1.88 -10.12 3.78
C ASP A 10 2.58 -9.16 4.76
N ILE A 11 1.86 -8.15 5.24
CA ILE A 11 2.40 -7.30 6.31
C ILE A 11 2.43 -8.07 7.61
N GLU A 12 3.61 -8.05 8.23
CA GLU A 12 3.83 -8.63 9.53
C GLU A 12 4.40 -7.59 10.49
N LEU A 13 4.13 -7.77 11.78
CA LEU A 13 4.78 -6.98 12.81
C LEU A 13 6.19 -7.53 13.04
N SER A 14 7.21 -6.74 12.68
CA SER A 14 8.59 -7.14 12.84
C SER A 14 8.94 -7.35 14.32
N VAL A 15 9.33 -8.57 14.70
CA VAL A 15 9.79 -8.85 16.08
C VAL A 15 11.13 -8.19 16.41
N VAL A 16 11.85 -7.72 15.39
CA VAL A 16 13.16 -7.06 15.54
C VAL A 16 12.99 -5.57 15.81
N THR A 17 12.10 -4.91 15.08
CA THR A 17 11.96 -3.45 15.12
C THR A 17 10.68 -2.98 15.78
N GLY A 18 9.70 -3.87 15.97
CA GLY A 18 8.38 -3.53 16.50
C GLY A 18 7.52 -2.72 15.51
N LEU A 19 7.94 -2.63 14.25
CA LEU A 19 7.25 -1.89 13.19
C LEU A 19 6.71 -2.86 12.14
N PRO A 20 5.63 -2.51 11.42
CA PRO A 20 5.16 -3.33 10.31
C PRO A 20 6.18 -3.34 9.18
N ASP A 21 6.46 -4.52 8.64
CA ASP A 21 7.30 -4.71 7.47
C ASP A 21 6.68 -5.66 6.44
N VAL A 22 7.17 -5.52 5.21
CA VAL A 22 7.03 -6.54 4.18
C VAL A 22 8.42 -7.06 3.87
N ALA A 23 8.58 -8.38 3.85
CA ALA A 23 9.83 -9.02 3.51
C ALA A 23 9.85 -9.45 2.04
N PHE A 24 10.80 -8.92 1.27
CA PHE A 24 11.11 -9.41 -0.07
C PHE A 24 12.12 -10.55 0.01
N SER A 25 11.92 -11.61 -0.76
CA SER A 25 12.80 -12.76 -0.75
C SER A 25 13.08 -13.29 -2.15
N ALA A 26 14.29 -13.82 -2.32
CA ALA A 26 14.70 -14.48 -3.56
C ALA A 26 15.66 -15.63 -3.24
N PRO A 27 15.64 -16.74 -4.01
CA PRO A 27 16.54 -17.85 -3.80
C PRO A 27 17.98 -17.46 -4.14
N VAL A 28 18.92 -17.85 -3.28
CA VAL A 28 20.36 -17.76 -3.55
C VAL A 28 20.76 -19.07 -4.23
N LEU A 29 21.29 -18.98 -5.44
CA LEU A 29 21.63 -20.15 -6.26
C LEU A 29 23.14 -20.38 -6.30
N SER A 30 23.55 -21.63 -6.38
CA SER A 30 24.91 -22.02 -6.76
C SER A 30 25.14 -21.79 -8.26
N ASP A 31 26.41 -21.85 -8.69
CA ASP A 31 26.75 -21.79 -10.12
C ASP A 31 26.10 -22.93 -10.94
N ASP A 32 25.79 -24.04 -10.28
CA ASP A 32 25.11 -25.21 -10.87
C ASP A 32 23.57 -25.10 -10.80
N GLY A 33 23.03 -24.00 -10.25
CA GLY A 33 21.60 -23.72 -10.15
C GLY A 33 20.91 -24.35 -8.93
N GLU A 34 21.66 -24.88 -7.97
CA GLU A 34 21.09 -25.43 -6.73
C GLU A 34 20.71 -24.30 -5.76
N ILE A 35 19.58 -24.42 -5.07
CA ILE A 35 19.19 -23.46 -4.04
C ILE A 35 20.08 -23.64 -2.81
N LEU A 36 20.92 -22.65 -2.53
CA LEU A 36 21.80 -22.57 -1.37
C LEU A 36 21.13 -21.92 -0.16
N GLY A 37 20.04 -21.18 -0.37
CA GLY A 37 19.28 -20.48 0.67
C GLY A 37 18.33 -19.45 0.09
N ALA A 38 17.84 -18.54 0.93
CA ALA A 38 17.04 -17.38 0.52
C ALA A 38 17.65 -16.09 1.07
N SER A 39 17.69 -15.06 0.24
CA SER A 39 17.87 -13.68 0.69
C SER A 39 16.54 -13.16 1.20
N LEU A 40 16.55 -12.42 2.31
CA LEU A 40 15.38 -11.75 2.86
C LEU A 40 15.72 -10.28 3.10
N ILE A 41 14.91 -9.37 2.57
CA ILE A 41 15.06 -7.93 2.72
C ILE A 41 13.75 -7.39 3.30
N PRO A 42 13.68 -7.15 4.63
CA PRO A 42 12.53 -6.49 5.23
C PRO A 42 12.53 -5.01 4.87
N VAL A 43 11.39 -4.52 4.40
CA VAL A 43 11.14 -3.10 4.15
C VAL A 43 10.05 -2.66 5.12
N GLN A 44 10.40 -1.73 6.01
CA GLN A 44 9.43 -1.19 6.96
C GLN A 44 8.48 -0.24 6.23
N THR A 45 7.18 -0.48 6.38
CA THR A 45 6.16 0.31 5.70
C THR A 45 6.12 1.77 6.13
N PRO A 46 6.51 2.18 7.37
CA PRO A 46 6.67 3.60 7.71
C PRO A 46 7.65 4.36 6.80
N TYR A 47 8.74 3.73 6.32
CA TYR A 47 9.65 4.40 5.37
C TYR A 47 9.02 4.59 3.99
N VAL A 48 8.18 3.64 3.57
CA VAL A 48 7.40 3.79 2.34
C VAL A 48 6.40 4.92 2.51
N VAL A 49 5.74 4.98 3.66
CA VAL A 49 4.87 6.11 4.05
C VAL A 49 5.64 7.43 4.03
N GLU A 50 6.85 7.53 4.57
CA GLU A 50 7.66 8.76 4.51
C GLU A 50 7.95 9.22 3.07
N VAL A 51 8.27 8.27 2.18
CA VAL A 51 8.46 8.56 0.74
C VAL A 51 7.16 9.05 0.10
N LEU A 52 6.02 8.41 0.42
CA LEU A 52 4.70 8.84 -0.01
C LEU A 52 4.29 10.19 0.61
N GLN A 53 4.69 10.46 1.85
CA GLN A 53 4.46 11.71 2.59
C GLN A 53 5.29 12.87 2.05
N GLY A 54 6.37 12.63 1.32
CA GLY A 54 7.04 13.67 0.51
C GLY A 54 6.10 14.31 -0.53
N THR A 55 4.96 13.68 -0.82
CA THR A 55 3.88 14.26 -1.62
C THR A 55 2.81 14.98 -0.78
N ARG A 56 2.74 14.79 0.55
CA ARG A 56 1.67 15.27 1.45
C ARG A 56 1.93 16.67 2.03
N GLU A 57 2.40 17.62 1.22
CA GLU A 57 2.55 19.03 1.64
C GLU A 57 1.21 19.73 1.95
N SER A 58 0.07 19.09 1.67
CA SER A 58 -1.27 19.64 1.94
C SER A 58 -2.05 18.82 2.98
N GLU A 59 -3.08 19.43 3.56
CA GLU A 59 -3.87 18.81 4.64
C GLU A 59 -4.80 17.71 4.12
N THR A 60 -5.11 17.71 2.82
CA THR A 60 -6.07 16.76 2.23
C THR A 60 -5.46 15.62 1.44
N ARG A 61 -4.15 15.68 1.17
CA ARG A 61 -3.46 14.64 0.41
C ARG A 61 -3.32 13.36 1.21
N ASP A 62 -3.65 12.27 0.55
CA ASP A 62 -3.42 10.91 1.01
C ASP A 62 -2.71 10.07 -0.05
N ALA A 63 -1.98 9.06 0.41
CA ALA A 63 -1.22 8.16 -0.41
C ALA A 63 -1.03 6.86 0.34
N TYR A 64 -1.49 5.75 -0.22
CA TYR A 64 -1.44 4.45 0.43
C TYR A 64 -1.30 3.30 -0.56
N LEU A 65 -0.73 2.21 -0.08
CA LEU A 65 -0.64 0.93 -0.76
C LEU A 65 -1.71 -0.02 -0.23
N ILE A 66 -2.21 -0.88 -1.11
CA ILE A 66 -3.10 -2.01 -0.76
C ILE A 66 -2.56 -3.32 -1.33
N ASP A 67 -2.93 -4.43 -0.70
CA ASP A 67 -2.71 -5.78 -1.24
C ASP A 67 -3.85 -6.24 -2.17
N ARG A 68 -3.75 -7.49 -2.65
CA ARG A 68 -4.70 -8.10 -3.59
C ARG A 68 -6.12 -8.25 -3.04
N GLU A 69 -6.27 -8.18 -1.72
CA GLU A 69 -7.55 -8.26 -1.04
C GLU A 69 -8.08 -6.86 -0.67
N GLY A 70 -7.29 -5.81 -0.90
CA GLY A 70 -7.65 -4.42 -0.59
C GLY A 70 -7.29 -4.00 0.84
N TYR A 71 -6.51 -4.78 1.57
CA TYR A 71 -6.03 -4.38 2.90
C TYR A 71 -4.89 -3.38 2.80
N LEU A 72 -4.84 -2.44 3.73
CA LEU A 72 -3.82 -1.40 3.76
C LEU A 72 -2.42 -1.98 4.01
N LEU A 73 -1.53 -1.75 3.04
CA LEU A 73 -0.11 -2.04 3.18
C LEU A 73 0.70 -0.90 3.84
N THR A 74 0.14 0.29 3.84
CA THR A 74 0.72 1.47 4.47
C THR A 74 -0.38 2.24 5.16
N GLU A 75 -0.04 2.94 6.23
CA GLU A 75 -1.01 3.78 6.93
C GLU A 75 -1.56 4.88 6.00
N ALA A 76 -2.83 4.77 5.61
CA ALA A 76 -3.57 5.83 4.93
C ALA A 76 -3.90 6.94 5.93
N ARG A 77 -3.92 8.21 5.53
CA ARG A 77 -4.11 9.34 6.44
C ARG A 77 -5.38 9.26 7.26
N PHE A 78 -6.48 8.96 6.59
CA PHE A 78 -7.82 9.09 7.14
C PHE A 78 -8.40 7.75 7.61
N TRP A 79 -7.54 6.74 7.81
CA TRP A 79 -7.98 5.38 8.17
C TRP A 79 -8.69 5.34 9.52
N GLU A 80 -8.31 6.21 10.46
CA GLU A 80 -8.94 6.30 11.77
C GLU A 80 -10.32 6.94 11.72
N GLU A 81 -10.52 7.92 10.85
CA GLU A 81 -11.82 8.53 10.58
C GLU A 81 -12.74 7.53 9.87
N ALA A 82 -12.18 6.72 8.96
CA ALA A 82 -12.94 5.75 8.18
C ALA A 82 -13.31 4.48 8.95
N ARG A 83 -12.72 4.23 10.13
CA ARG A 83 -12.96 3.02 10.96
C ARG A 83 -14.01 3.19 12.05
N GLU A 84 -14.86 4.21 12.02
CA GLU A 84 -15.85 4.50 13.08
C GLU A 84 -16.50 3.22 13.65
N GLY A 85 -16.17 2.87 14.90
CA GLY A 85 -16.67 1.67 15.59
C GLY A 85 -15.72 0.47 15.71
N ALA A 86 -14.51 0.53 15.14
CA ALA A 86 -13.46 -0.48 15.34
C ALA A 86 -12.84 -0.41 16.74
N GLU A 87 -12.38 -1.55 17.28
CA GLU A 87 -11.69 -1.61 18.57
C GLU A 87 -10.41 -0.75 18.55
N GLU A 88 -10.10 -0.12 19.70
CA GLU A 88 -9.00 0.84 19.85
C GLU A 88 -7.61 0.26 19.51
N GLU A 89 -7.45 -1.07 19.58
CA GLU A 89 -6.21 -1.79 19.28
C GLU A 89 -6.09 -2.32 17.84
N THR A 90 -7.02 -1.95 16.94
CA THR A 90 -6.98 -2.41 15.55
C THR A 90 -5.87 -1.69 14.78
N PHE A 91 -4.92 -2.45 14.25
CA PHE A 91 -3.86 -1.90 13.39
C PHE A 91 -4.38 -1.59 11.98
N TYR A 92 -3.86 -0.56 11.31
CA TYR A 92 -4.35 -0.15 9.98
C TYR A 92 -4.34 -1.29 8.96
N SER A 93 -3.43 -2.27 9.09
CA SER A 93 -3.33 -3.40 8.15
C SER A 93 -4.53 -4.34 8.21
N ALA A 94 -5.38 -4.25 9.23
CA ALA A 94 -6.64 -4.96 9.30
C ALA A 94 -7.79 -4.21 8.60
N TYR A 95 -7.55 -2.98 8.15
CA TYR A 95 -8.54 -2.16 7.45
C TYR A 95 -8.52 -2.43 5.95
N GLN A 96 -9.67 -2.82 5.42
CA GLN A 96 -9.87 -3.09 4.01
C GLN A 96 -10.55 -1.89 3.34
N ILE A 97 -9.97 -1.40 2.24
CA ILE A 97 -10.57 -0.35 1.43
C ILE A 97 -11.22 -0.99 0.19
N ASP A 98 -12.55 -0.96 0.15
CA ASP A 98 -13.35 -1.44 -0.98
C ASP A 98 -14.00 -0.24 -1.70
N THR A 99 -13.27 0.35 -2.64
CA THR A 99 -13.73 1.43 -3.51
C THR A 99 -13.60 0.98 -4.97
N PRO A 100 -14.27 1.65 -5.94
CA PRO A 100 -14.06 1.35 -7.35
C PRO A 100 -12.58 1.42 -7.76
N ALA A 101 -11.82 2.37 -7.22
CA ALA A 101 -10.40 2.50 -7.51
C ALA A 101 -9.57 1.33 -6.98
N THR A 102 -9.89 0.79 -5.79
CA THR A 102 -9.19 -0.41 -5.30
C THR A 102 -9.52 -1.64 -6.15
N GLN A 103 -10.75 -1.77 -6.65
CA GLN A 103 -11.10 -2.84 -7.59
C GLN A 103 -10.39 -2.67 -8.94
N ASP A 104 -10.34 -1.45 -9.47
CA ASP A 104 -9.76 -1.16 -10.78
C ASP A 104 -8.23 -1.34 -10.78
N VAL A 105 -7.53 -0.86 -9.74
CA VAL A 105 -6.07 -1.02 -9.63
C VAL A 105 -5.67 -2.49 -9.50
N LEU A 106 -6.46 -3.29 -8.76
CA LEU A 106 -6.23 -4.73 -8.62
C LEU A 106 -6.60 -5.52 -9.88
N ALA A 107 -7.46 -4.96 -10.74
CA ALA A 107 -7.66 -5.45 -12.10
C ALA A 107 -6.54 -5.04 -13.07
N GLY A 108 -5.49 -4.37 -12.59
CA GLY A 108 -4.34 -3.93 -13.39
C GLY A 108 -4.59 -2.62 -14.14
N GLN A 109 -5.63 -1.87 -13.80
CA GLN A 109 -5.95 -0.59 -14.45
C GLN A 109 -5.12 0.55 -13.85
N THR A 110 -4.91 1.59 -14.65
CA THR A 110 -4.27 2.84 -14.22
C THR A 110 -5.10 3.99 -14.75
N GLU A 111 -5.68 4.77 -13.85
CA GLU A 111 -6.54 5.90 -14.21
C GLU A 111 -6.37 7.05 -13.20
N SER A 112 -6.89 8.21 -13.59
CA SER A 112 -7.13 9.34 -12.70
C SER A 112 -8.57 9.83 -12.91
N GLY A 113 -9.26 10.19 -11.83
CA GLY A 113 -10.64 10.65 -11.92
C GLY A 113 -11.15 11.22 -10.60
N ILE A 114 -12.42 11.63 -10.60
CA ILE A 114 -13.09 12.08 -9.39
C ILE A 114 -13.90 10.90 -8.83
N TYR A 115 -13.63 10.57 -7.58
CA TYR A 115 -14.23 9.44 -6.88
C TYR A 115 -14.67 9.87 -5.47
N GLN A 116 -15.40 8.97 -4.82
CA GLN A 116 -15.65 9.04 -3.40
C GLN A 116 -14.55 8.27 -2.69
N SER A 117 -13.86 8.92 -1.76
CA SER A 117 -12.81 8.31 -0.96
C SER A 117 -13.39 7.26 -0.01
N TYR A 118 -12.50 6.45 0.54
CA TYR A 118 -12.85 5.45 1.54
C TYR A 118 -13.36 6.05 2.86
N HIS A 119 -13.20 7.35 3.07
CA HIS A 119 -13.74 8.11 4.21
C HIS A 119 -14.92 9.01 3.83
N GLY A 120 -15.48 8.87 2.62
CA GLY A 120 -16.71 9.53 2.19
C GLY A 120 -16.58 10.97 1.67
N GLU A 121 -15.36 11.42 1.38
CA GLU A 121 -15.08 12.73 0.80
C GLU A 121 -14.87 12.63 -0.71
N GLU A 122 -15.22 13.68 -1.45
CA GLU A 122 -14.95 13.72 -2.88
C GLU A 122 -13.46 14.01 -3.13
N VAL A 123 -12.80 13.13 -3.88
CA VAL A 123 -11.36 13.19 -4.14
C VAL A 123 -11.06 13.13 -5.64
N LEU A 124 -10.04 13.88 -6.07
CA LEU A 124 -9.27 13.55 -7.26
C LEU A 124 -8.32 12.42 -6.87
N GLU A 125 -8.53 11.26 -7.47
CA GLU A 125 -7.79 10.05 -7.19
C GLU A 125 -6.99 9.64 -8.42
N THR A 126 -5.81 9.08 -8.20
CA THR A 126 -5.12 8.29 -9.22
C THR A 126 -4.59 7.01 -8.61
N TYR A 127 -4.66 5.94 -9.39
CA TYR A 127 -4.23 4.62 -8.93
C TYR A 127 -3.36 3.93 -9.99
N ILE A 128 -2.35 3.19 -9.53
CA ILE A 128 -1.38 2.50 -10.38
C ILE A 128 -1.02 1.15 -9.75
N PRO A 129 -1.03 0.03 -10.49
CA PRO A 129 -0.49 -1.23 -10.02
C PRO A 129 1.04 -1.12 -9.89
N VAL A 130 1.60 -1.47 -8.73
CA VAL A 130 3.04 -1.39 -8.46
C VAL A 130 3.72 -2.76 -8.39
N ALA A 131 2.93 -3.82 -8.20
CA ALA A 131 3.31 -5.23 -8.32
C ALA A 131 2.11 -6.03 -8.85
N GLU A 132 2.26 -7.35 -9.08
CA GLU A 132 1.13 -8.20 -9.52
C GLU A 132 -0.07 -8.13 -8.57
N ASP A 133 0.17 -7.97 -7.26
CA ASP A 133 -0.88 -7.97 -6.24
C ASP A 133 -1.06 -6.63 -5.52
N TRP A 134 -0.30 -5.59 -5.87
CA TRP A 134 -0.28 -4.35 -5.08
C TRP A 134 -0.76 -3.16 -5.89
N GLY A 135 -1.66 -2.39 -5.28
CA GLY A 135 -2.12 -1.11 -5.80
C GLY A 135 -1.53 0.06 -5.03
N LEU A 136 -1.07 1.09 -5.72
CA LEU A 136 -0.79 2.42 -5.16
C LEU A 136 -1.97 3.34 -5.48
N ILE A 137 -2.47 4.01 -4.45
CA ILE A 137 -3.56 4.98 -4.55
C ILE A 137 -3.07 6.32 -4.01
N LEU A 138 -3.40 7.39 -4.72
CA LEU A 138 -3.11 8.77 -4.37
C LEU A 138 -4.41 9.58 -4.43
N GLU A 139 -4.76 10.24 -3.35
CA GLU A 139 -6.00 11.01 -3.21
C GLU A 139 -5.74 12.48 -2.83
N TYR A 140 -6.59 13.35 -3.35
CA TYR A 140 -6.61 14.79 -3.08
C TYR A 140 -8.07 15.22 -2.95
N GLN A 141 -8.48 15.86 -1.85
CA GLN A 141 -9.87 16.33 -1.78
C GLN A 141 -10.11 17.41 -2.84
N THR A 142 -11.23 17.32 -3.55
CA THR A 142 -11.47 18.17 -4.74
C THR A 142 -11.52 19.66 -4.39
N PHE A 143 -11.89 20.05 -3.18
CA PHE A 143 -11.86 21.46 -2.79
C PHE A 143 -10.45 22.08 -2.81
N GLU A 144 -9.38 21.33 -2.53
CA GLU A 144 -8.00 21.84 -2.68
C GLU A 144 -7.60 21.98 -4.17
N VAL A 145 -8.20 21.19 -5.05
CA VAL A 145 -7.92 21.20 -6.50
C VAL A 145 -8.53 22.44 -7.16
N TRP A 146 -9.72 22.87 -6.70
CA TRP A 146 -10.49 23.93 -7.33
C TRP A 146 -10.31 25.32 -6.69
N ASP A 147 -9.76 25.42 -5.48
CA ASP A 147 -9.62 26.70 -4.73
C ASP A 147 -8.29 27.45 -5.01
N ARG A 148 -7.84 27.47 -6.27
CA ARG A 148 -6.66 28.24 -6.72
C ARG A 148 -6.99 29.60 -7.32
#